data_AF-A0A849D6W1-F1
#
_entry.id   AF-A0A849D6W1-F1
#
_cell.length_a   1.000
_cell.length_b   1.000
_cell.length_c   1.000
_cell.angle_alpha   90.00
_cell.angle_beta   90.00
_cell.angle_gamma   90.00
#
_symmetry.space_group_name_H-M   'P 1'
#
loop_
_entity.id
_entity.type
_entity.pdbx_description
1 polymer ?
#
loop_
_entity_poly.entity_id
_entity_poly.type
_entity_poly.pdbx_seq_one_letter_code
_entity_poly.pdbx_strand_id
1 'polypeptide(L)'
;LIWNNQWLKADLFLNYNGEIPFEDLAISERNKAFIYASDSNGNPYSPSWYTLNLRTQFQISTAFKTNLIFENITNQRYRTYSSGIAAPGFNLVVGLSYKF
;
A
#
# COMPACT_ATOMS: atom_id res chain seq x y z
N LEU A 1 -7.67 -7.23 -9.64
CA LEU A 1 -8.11 -8.50 -10.28
C LEU A 1 -8.68 -9.37 -9.18
N ILE A 2 -9.95 -9.74 -9.29
CA ILE A 2 -10.63 -10.55 -8.29
C ILE A 2 -10.91 -11.92 -8.87
N TRP A 3 -10.47 -12.96 -8.18
CA TRP A 3 -10.79 -14.36 -8.44
C TRP A 3 -11.62 -14.90 -7.28
N ASN A 4 -12.68 -15.66 -7.60
CA ASN A 4 -13.59 -16.20 -6.60
C ASN A 4 -14.16 -17.55 -7.06
N ASN A 5 -13.89 -18.60 -6.29
CA ASN A 5 -14.53 -19.90 -6.43
C ASN A 5 -14.95 -20.43 -5.05
N GLN A 6 -15.41 -21.69 -4.97
CA GLN A 6 -15.95 -22.27 -3.74
C GLN A 6 -14.95 -22.36 -2.58
N TRP A 7 -13.65 -22.51 -2.87
CA TRP A 7 -12.62 -22.78 -1.87
C TRP A 7 -11.56 -21.68 -1.77
N LEU A 8 -11.48 -20.78 -2.75
CA LEU A 8 -10.50 -19.71 -2.85
C LEU A 8 -11.14 -18.40 -3.29
N LYS A 9 -10.84 -17.34 -2.55
CA LYS A 9 -10.98 -15.95 -3.00
C LYS A 9 -9.61 -15.30 -3.02
N ALA A 10 -9.26 -14.65 -4.13
CA ALA A 10 -8.01 -13.92 -4.26
C ALA A 10 -8.27 -12.55 -4.90
N ASP A 11 -7.63 -11.52 -4.39
CA ASP A 11 -7.67 -10.16 -4.90
C ASP A 11 -6.26 -9.61 -5.03
N LEU A 12 -5.84 -9.36 -6.27
CA LEU A 12 -4.57 -8.73 -6.61
C LEU A 12 -4.85 -7.28 -7.04
N PHE A 13 -4.31 -6.32 -6.32
CA PHE A 13 -4.58 -4.90 -6.56
C PHE A 13 -3.35 -4.02 -6.35
N LEU A 14 -3.41 -2.86 -6.99
CA LEU A 14 -2.42 -1.80 -6.89
C LEU A 14 -3.05 -0.61 -6.17
N ASN A 15 -2.39 -0.09 -5.14
CA ASN A 15 -2.59 1.30 -4.74
C ASN A 15 -1.48 2.13 -5.36
N TYR A 16 -1.76 3.36 -5.74
CA TYR A 16 -0.76 4.25 -6.31
C TYR A 16 -1.07 5.70 -5.96
N ASN A 17 -0.04 6.52 -6.04
CA ASN A 17 -0.17 7.97 -6.00
C ASN A 17 0.76 8.55 -7.06
N GLY A 18 0.24 9.55 -7.78
CA GLY A 18 1.03 10.29 -8.75
C GLY A 18 2.08 11.14 -8.06
N GLU A 19 3.07 11.56 -8.84
CA GLU A 19 3.99 12.58 -8.39
C GLU A 19 3.24 13.92 -8.26
N ILE A 20 3.52 14.67 -7.20
CA ILE A 20 3.08 16.05 -7.06
C ILE A 20 4.33 16.91 -7.13
N PRO A 21 4.56 17.60 -8.26
CA PRO A 21 5.74 18.42 -8.44
C PRO A 21 5.65 19.69 -7.58
N PHE A 22 6.77 20.40 -7.42
CA PHE A 22 6.85 21.56 -6.53
C PHE A 22 5.82 22.64 -6.85
N GLU A 23 5.51 22.85 -8.14
CA GLU A 23 4.60 23.89 -8.61
C GLU A 23 3.16 23.62 -8.15
N ASP A 24 2.80 22.34 -8.00
CA ASP A 24 1.47 21.87 -7.61
C ASP A 24 1.36 21.55 -6.11
N LEU A 25 2.48 21.55 -5.37
CA LEU A 25 2.46 21.44 -3.92
C LEU A 25 1.71 22.62 -3.30
N ALA A 26 0.82 22.30 -2.35
CA ALA A 26 0.17 23.30 -1.53
C ALA A 26 1.21 24.18 -0.82
N ILE A 27 0.95 25.48 -0.70
CA ILE A 27 1.88 26.46 -0.12
C ILE A 27 2.34 26.05 1.28
N SER A 28 1.44 25.48 2.09
CA SER A 28 1.75 24.98 3.44
C SER A 28 2.72 23.78 3.43
N GLU A 29 2.69 22.96 2.39
CA GLU A 29 3.54 21.78 2.25
C GLU A 29 4.95 22.13 1.76
N ARG A 30 5.10 23.23 1.00
CA ARG A 30 6.42 23.76 0.61
C ARG A 30 7.26 24.16 1.82
N ASN A 31 6.62 24.63 2.90
CA ASN A 31 7.28 24.96 4.17
C ASN A 31 7.67 23.72 4.99
N LYS A 32 7.26 22.51 4.57
CA LYS A 32 7.57 21.23 5.22
C LYS A 32 8.54 20.39 4.38
N ALA A 33 9.51 21.02 3.71
CA ALA A 33 10.42 20.36 2.78
C ALA A 33 11.11 19.10 3.36
N PHE A 34 11.34 19.04 4.68
CA PHE A 34 11.96 17.90 5.36
C PHE A 34 11.19 16.57 5.26
N ILE A 35 9.89 16.59 4.92
CA ILE A 35 9.09 15.37 4.67
C ILE A 35 8.96 15.02 3.18
N TYR A 36 9.49 15.83 2.28
CA TYR A 36 9.43 15.65 0.84
C TYR A 36 10.79 15.26 0.27
N ALA A 37 10.81 14.73 -0.95
CA ALA A 37 12.06 14.52 -1.68
C ALA A 37 12.48 15.84 -2.36
N SER A 38 13.76 15.98 -2.69
CA SER A 38 14.26 17.14 -3.43
C SER A 38 14.41 16.81 -4.91
N ASP A 39 13.91 17.68 -5.78
CA ASP A 39 14.09 17.59 -7.22
C ASP A 39 15.51 18.03 -7.65
N SER A 40 15.78 18.04 -8.95
CA SER A 40 17.08 18.47 -9.51
C SER A 40 17.46 19.94 -9.22
N ASN A 41 16.48 20.78 -8.90
CA ASN A 41 16.64 22.19 -8.54
C ASN A 41 16.70 22.39 -7.02
N GLY A 42 16.57 21.32 -6.23
CA GLY A 42 16.53 21.36 -4.77
C GLY A 42 15.15 21.68 -4.18
N ASN A 43 14.10 21.79 -5.01
CA ASN A 43 12.75 22.07 -4.54
C ASN A 43 12.09 20.80 -3.97
N PRO A 44 11.27 20.91 -2.91
CA PRO A 44 10.54 19.78 -2.39
C PRO A 44 9.46 19.32 -3.37
N TYR A 45 9.30 18.01 -3.54
CA TYR A 45 8.20 17.41 -4.31
C TYR A 45 7.74 16.11 -3.63
N SER A 46 6.52 15.67 -3.93
CA SER A 46 6.01 14.38 -3.47
C SER A 46 6.21 13.33 -4.56
N PRO A 47 7.12 12.36 -4.39
CA PRO A 47 7.35 11.34 -5.42
C PRO A 47 6.12 10.48 -5.67
N SER A 48 6.00 9.98 -6.89
CA SER A 48 5.04 8.91 -7.20
C SER A 48 5.42 7.61 -6.47
N TRP A 49 4.41 6.79 -6.17
CA TRP A 49 4.61 5.47 -5.57
C TRP A 49 3.47 4.53 -5.93
N TYR A 50 3.70 3.24 -5.75
CA TYR A 50 2.68 2.21 -5.87
C TYR A 50 2.95 1.05 -4.90
N THR A 51 1.90 0.39 -4.44
CA THR A 51 2.01 -0.87 -3.69
C THR A 51 1.29 -1.96 -4.45
N LEU A 52 1.97 -3.10 -4.64
CA LEU A 52 1.37 -4.31 -5.15
C LEU A 52 0.93 -5.18 -3.98
N ASN A 53 -0.35 -5.52 -3.93
CA ASN A 53 -0.97 -6.19 -2.78
C ASN A 53 -1.77 -7.42 -3.24
N LEU A 54 -1.71 -8.48 -2.45
CA LEU A 54 -2.44 -9.72 -2.70
C LEU A 54 -3.19 -10.13 -1.42
N ARG A 55 -4.52 -10.22 -1.50
CA ARG A 55 -5.37 -10.74 -0.43
C ARG A 55 -5.91 -12.08 -0.85
N THR A 56 -5.71 -13.11 -0.03
CA THR A 56 -6.24 -14.45 -0.29
C THR A 56 -7.00 -14.97 0.91
N GLN A 57 -8.03 -15.75 0.62
CA GLN A 57 -8.88 -16.41 1.59
C GLN A 57 -9.17 -17.83 1.11
N PHE A 58 -8.83 -18.80 1.94
CA PHE A 58 -9.04 -20.22 1.69
C PHE A 58 -10.14 -20.74 2.62
N GLN A 59 -11.16 -21.38 2.05
CA GLN A 59 -12.14 -22.17 2.79
C GLN A 59 -11.63 -23.60 2.83
N ILE A 60 -11.00 -23.99 3.94
CA ILE A 60 -10.39 -25.32 4.09
C ILE A 60 -11.47 -26.39 4.29
N SER A 61 -12.50 -26.07 5.06
CA SER A 61 -13.70 -26.88 5.26
C SER A 61 -14.89 -25.98 5.60
N THR A 62 -16.09 -26.52 5.85
CA THR A 62 -17.22 -25.71 6.34
C THR A 62 -16.96 -25.02 7.68
N ALA A 63 -16.06 -25.59 8.50
CA ALA A 63 -15.70 -25.08 9.82
C ALA A 63 -14.44 -24.20 9.82
N PHE A 64 -13.50 -24.43 8.89
CA PHE A 64 -12.20 -23.76 8.87
C PHE A 64 -12.02 -22.81 7.70
N LYS A 65 -11.47 -21.63 8.00
CA LYS A 65 -11.19 -20.59 7.02
C LYS A 65 -9.89 -19.89 7.37
N THR A 66 -9.04 -19.65 6.36
CA THR A 66 -7.74 -18.99 6.54
C THR A 66 -7.62 -17.81 5.58
N ASN A 67 -6.97 -16.74 6.03
CA ASN A 67 -6.61 -15.59 5.22
C ASN A 67 -5.09 -15.43 5.19
N LEU A 68 -4.53 -15.18 4.00
CA LEU A 68 -3.15 -14.76 3.81
C LEU A 68 -3.17 -13.45 3.01
N ILE A 69 -2.63 -12.39 3.60
CA ILE A 69 -2.62 -11.06 3.01
C ILE A 69 -1.17 -10.59 2.93
N PHE A 70 -0.73 -10.29 1.72
CA PHE A 70 0.57 -9.72 1.41
C PHE A 70 0.34 -8.28 0.98
N GLU A 71 0.93 -7.34 1.71
CA GLU A 71 0.85 -5.91 1.38
C GLU A 71 2.24 -5.41 0.98
N ASN A 72 2.28 -4.52 -0.01
CA ASN A 72 3.50 -3.93 -0.54
C ASN A 72 4.57 -5.01 -0.87
N ILE A 73 4.21 -5.96 -1.74
CA ILE A 73 5.03 -7.13 -2.12
C ILE A 73 6.40 -6.71 -2.68
N THR A 74 6.49 -5.56 -3.34
CA THR A 74 7.74 -4.99 -3.87
C THR A 74 8.62 -4.35 -2.80
N ASN A 75 8.16 -4.30 -1.54
CA ASN A 75 8.82 -3.64 -0.43
C ASN A 75 9.20 -2.18 -0.75
N GLN A 76 8.37 -1.48 -1.52
CA GLN A 76 8.65 -0.11 -1.90
C GLN A 76 8.56 0.79 -0.67
N ARG A 77 9.60 1.58 -0.41
CA ARG A 77 9.52 2.66 0.57
C ARG A 77 8.70 3.80 -0.01
N TYR A 78 7.64 4.20 0.67
CA TYR A 78 6.80 5.32 0.26
C TYR A 78 6.30 6.13 1.46
N ARG A 79 5.75 7.31 1.16
CA ARG A 79 5.13 8.21 2.13
C ARG A 79 3.91 8.81 1.45
N THR A 80 2.76 8.75 2.12
CA THR A 80 1.55 9.38 1.61
C THR A 80 1.70 10.90 1.65
N TYR A 81 1.07 11.60 0.69
CA TYR A 81 1.14 13.06 0.61
C TYR A 81 0.72 13.70 1.94
N SER A 82 1.44 14.75 2.37
CA SER A 82 1.26 15.44 3.65
C SER A 82 1.47 14.59 4.92
N SER A 83 1.88 13.31 4.82
CA SER A 83 2.22 12.50 5.98
C SER A 83 3.66 12.73 6.43
N GLY A 84 3.89 12.97 7.71
CA GLY A 84 5.23 13.01 8.29
C GLY A 84 5.86 11.63 8.48
N ILE A 85 5.08 10.55 8.34
CA ILE A 85 5.49 9.18 8.67
C ILE A 85 5.61 8.36 7.38
N ALA A 86 6.74 7.69 7.21
CA ALA A 86 6.92 6.73 6.11
C ALA A 86 5.99 5.54 6.30
N ALA A 87 5.33 5.11 5.23
CA ALA A 87 4.41 4.00 5.28
C ALA A 87 5.14 2.65 5.44
N PRO A 88 4.46 1.60 5.92
CA PRO A 88 5.05 0.27 6.05
C PRO A 88 5.61 -0.27 4.73
N GLY A 89 6.72 -1.00 4.83
CA GLY A 89 7.27 -1.81 3.75
C GLY A 89 6.44 -3.07 3.50
N PHE A 90 7.09 -4.16 3.12
CA PHE A 90 6.44 -5.46 3.00
C PHE A 90 5.78 -5.87 4.32
N ASN A 91 4.52 -6.31 4.24
CA ASN A 91 3.76 -6.80 5.39
C ASN A 91 3.02 -8.10 5.05
N LEU A 92 3.01 -9.04 6.00
CA LEU A 92 2.31 -10.31 5.90
C LEU A 92 1.34 -10.45 7.06
N VAL A 93 0.05 -10.55 6.75
CA VAL A 93 -1.02 -10.79 7.74
C VAL A 93 -1.61 -12.17 7.50
N VAL A 94 -1.63 -12.97 8.57
CA VAL A 94 -2.18 -14.33 8.56
C VAL A 94 -3.32 -14.40 9.58
N GLY A 95 -4.45 -14.97 9.18
CA GLY A 95 -5.59 -15.17 10.07
C GLY A 95 -6.22 -16.53 9.89
N LEU A 96 -6.57 -17.18 11.00
CA LEU A 96 -7.30 -18.45 11.03
C LEU A 96 -8.64 -18.22 11.75
N SER A 97 -9.70 -18.77 11.19
CA SER A 97 -11.05 -18.72 11.78
C SER A 97 -11.65 -20.12 11.82
N TYR A 98 -12.25 -20.44 12.97
CA TYR A 98 -12.97 -21.68 13.20
C TYR A 98 -14.42 -21.35 13.56
N LYS A 99 -15.36 -22.08 12.97
CA LYS A 99 -16.80 -21.99 13.26
C LYS A 99 -17.32 -23.35 13.73
N PHE A 100 -17.93 -23.35 14.91
CA PHE A 100 -18.65 -24.48 15.50
C PHE A 100 -20.10 -24.54 15.03
#